data_AF-A0AA45TU37-F1
#
_entry.id   AF-A0AA45TU37-F1
#
_cell.length_a   1.000
_cell.length_b   1.000
_cell.length_c   1.000
_cell.angle_alpha   90.00
_cell.angle_beta   90.00
_cell.angle_gamma   90.00
#
_symmetry.space_group_name_H-M   'P 1'
#
loop_
_entity.id
_entity.type
_entity.pdbx_description
1 polymer ?
#
loop_
_entity_poly.entity_id
_entity_poly.type
_entity_poly.pdbx_seq_one_letter_code
_entity_poly.pdbx_strand_id
1 'polypeptide(L)'
;GALLVVGLLLFLWRYALKPRDLDNRRYGLAQVLLQRLEMDLAPDAPVRLKLDLRPPDVLDKRVNQDMVGWWNTDFFVDPWFTLETRLADGAFVRIRMVERLQKRERSKTSASGKTKTKTKRKGFARLEVSVRVKPERYPGLERLKVRATAATRLPRKVELERVRVAAGRLSLRARLSDEWVARPGRETGDPEAPAFWKNALEKDDASRTATMMLLSIYQVLGYTRRRAKLQAARGRRESV
;
A
#
# COMPACT_ATOMS: atom_id res chain seq x y z
N GLY A 1 -43.55 0.49 22.16
CA GLY A 1 -42.82 -0.52 22.95
C GLY A 1 -41.83 -1.30 22.12
N ALA A 2 -42.29 -2.21 21.27
CA ALA A 2 -41.45 -3.17 20.54
C ALA A 2 -40.33 -2.55 19.70
N LEU A 3 -40.57 -1.45 18.97
CA LEU A 3 -39.53 -0.79 18.16
C LEU A 3 -38.37 -0.20 18.98
N LEU A 4 -38.65 0.30 20.20
CA LEU A 4 -37.62 0.80 21.11
C LEU A 4 -36.78 -0.35 21.69
N VAL A 5 -37.43 -1.49 21.99
CA VAL A 5 -36.75 -2.69 22.47
C VAL A 5 -35.87 -3.29 21.38
N VAL A 6 -36.39 -3.42 20.15
CA VAL A 6 -35.60 -3.88 18.98
C VAL A 6 -34.45 -2.92 18.69
N GLY A 7 -34.68 -1.61 18.73
CA GLY A 7 -33.64 -0.60 18.55
C GLY A 7 -32.54 -0.69 19.60
N LEU A 8 -32.90 -0.87 20.87
CA LEU A 8 -31.94 -1.06 21.97
C LEU A 8 -31.15 -2.36 21.82
N LEU A 9 -31.80 -3.46 21.43
CA LEU A 9 -31.15 -4.74 21.18
C LEU A 9 -30.16 -4.67 20.01
N LEU A 10 -30.55 -4.03 18.89
CA LEU A 10 -29.66 -3.80 17.75
C LEU A 10 -28.48 -2.89 18.14
N PHE A 11 -28.71 -1.87 18.97
CA PHE A 11 -27.66 -0.98 19.46
C PHE A 11 -26.65 -1.73 20.35
N LEU A 12 -27.14 -2.50 21.33
CA LEU A 12 -26.30 -3.32 22.21
C LEU A 12 -25.53 -4.38 21.42
N TRP A 13 -26.19 -5.03 20.45
CA TRP A 13 -25.55 -6.02 19.58
C TRP A 13 -24.46 -5.38 18.71
N ARG A 14 -24.74 -4.23 18.09
CA ARG A 14 -23.74 -3.46 17.32
C ARG A 14 -22.59 -2.99 18.19
N TYR A 15 -22.85 -2.57 19.43
CA TYR A 15 -21.81 -2.18 20.39
C TYR A 15 -20.92 -3.37 20.78
N ALA A 16 -21.52 -4.54 21.02
CA ALA A 16 -20.80 -5.78 21.31
C ALA A 16 -20.00 -6.32 20.10
N LEU A 17 -20.45 -6.06 18.87
CA LEU A 17 -19.76 -6.44 17.64
C LEU A 17 -18.69 -5.44 17.20
N LYS A 18 -18.73 -4.19 17.67
CA LYS A 18 -17.76 -3.14 17.31
C LYS A 18 -16.29 -3.53 17.52
N PRO A 19 -15.90 -4.26 18.60
CA PRO A 19 -14.52 -4.75 18.75
C PRO A 19 -14.12 -5.83 17.74
N ARG A 20 -15.09 -6.45 17.05
CA ARG A 20 -14.89 -7.48 16.01
C ARG A 20 -15.01 -6.91 14.59
N ASP A 21 -15.22 -5.61 14.45
CA ASP A 21 -15.31 -4.94 13.15
C ASP A 21 -13.91 -4.88 12.51
N LEU A 22 -13.73 -5.63 11.42
CA LEU A 22 -12.46 -5.71 10.69
C LEU A 22 -12.40 -4.53 9.71
N ASP A 23 -11.21 -3.96 9.50
CA ASP A 23 -11.07 -2.87 8.54
C ASP A 23 -11.30 -3.40 7.11
N ASN A 24 -12.45 -3.04 6.52
CA ASN A 24 -12.88 -3.44 5.19
C ASN A 24 -11.83 -3.19 4.10
N ARG A 25 -11.01 -2.16 4.29
CA ARG A 25 -9.99 -1.76 3.32
C ARG A 25 -8.87 -2.80 3.21
N ARG A 26 -8.57 -3.53 4.30
CA ARG A 26 -7.44 -4.47 4.34
C ARG A 26 -7.69 -5.72 3.49
N TYR A 27 -8.81 -6.39 3.70
CA TYR A 27 -9.17 -7.54 2.88
C TYR A 27 -9.65 -7.12 1.49
N GLY A 28 -10.27 -5.93 1.36
CA GLY A 28 -10.61 -5.35 0.06
C GLY A 28 -9.38 -5.12 -0.83
N LEU A 29 -8.26 -4.66 -0.27
CA LEU A 29 -7.00 -4.55 -1.02
C LEU A 29 -6.53 -5.91 -1.53
N ALA A 30 -6.56 -6.95 -0.70
CA ALA A 30 -6.16 -8.29 -1.09
C ALA A 30 -7.01 -8.79 -2.26
N GLN A 31 -8.34 -8.67 -2.15
CA GLN A 31 -9.28 -9.07 -3.18
C GLN A 31 -9.02 -8.36 -4.52
N VAL A 32 -8.93 -7.03 -4.51
CA VAL A 32 -8.72 -6.25 -5.74
C VAL A 32 -7.38 -6.56 -6.40
N LEU A 33 -6.31 -6.72 -5.62
CA LEU A 33 -5.00 -7.05 -6.19
C LEU A 33 -4.98 -8.46 -6.78
N LEU A 34 -5.62 -9.44 -6.12
CA LEU A 34 -5.74 -10.79 -6.66
C LEU A 34 -6.51 -10.79 -7.99
N GLN A 35 -7.67 -10.14 -8.04
CA GLN A 35 -8.46 -10.01 -9.27
C GLN A 35 -7.68 -9.35 -10.41
N ARG A 36 -6.87 -8.32 -10.12
CA ARG A 36 -6.06 -7.66 -11.14
C ARG A 36 -4.88 -8.50 -11.62
N LEU A 37 -4.34 -9.35 -10.76
CA LEU A 37 -3.20 -10.19 -11.08
C LEU A 37 -3.62 -11.50 -11.76
N GLU A 38 -4.87 -11.92 -11.60
CA GLU A 38 -5.41 -13.20 -12.08
C GLU A 38 -5.02 -13.51 -13.53
N MET A 39 -5.12 -12.53 -14.43
CA MET A 39 -4.78 -12.69 -15.85
C MET A 39 -3.27 -12.87 -16.12
N ASP A 40 -2.42 -12.41 -15.21
CA ASP A 40 -0.95 -12.47 -15.33
C ASP A 40 -0.34 -13.63 -14.53
N LEU A 41 -1.13 -14.35 -13.73
CA LEU A 41 -0.67 -15.50 -12.94
C LEU A 41 -0.30 -16.66 -13.88
N ALA A 42 0.76 -17.39 -13.53
CA ALA A 42 1.01 -18.66 -14.20
C ALA A 42 -0.04 -19.69 -13.72
N PRO A 43 -0.53 -20.61 -14.57
CA PRO A 43 -1.60 -21.56 -14.23
C PRO A 43 -1.39 -22.32 -12.91
N ASP A 44 -0.14 -22.68 -12.61
CA ASP A 44 0.24 -23.46 -11.41
C ASP A 44 1.08 -22.64 -10.40
N ALA A 45 1.14 -21.31 -10.54
CA ALA A 45 1.95 -20.50 -9.63
C ALA A 45 1.23 -20.31 -8.27
N PRO A 46 1.84 -20.72 -7.14
CA PRO A 46 1.24 -20.50 -5.84
C PRO A 46 1.22 -19.00 -5.51
N VAL A 47 0.08 -18.53 -5.00
CA VAL A 47 -0.07 -17.19 -4.44
C VAL A 47 0.05 -17.28 -2.93
N ARG A 48 1.06 -16.61 -2.36
CA ARG A 48 1.26 -16.51 -0.92
C ARG A 48 0.74 -15.17 -0.42
N LEU A 49 -0.32 -15.21 0.39
CA LEU A 49 -0.92 -14.05 1.04
C LEU A 49 -0.71 -14.11 2.54
N LYS A 50 -0.14 -13.06 3.12
CA LYS A 50 -0.15 -12.78 4.56
C LYS A 50 -1.01 -11.56 4.83
N LEU A 51 -1.98 -11.72 5.71
CA LEU A 51 -2.94 -10.68 6.08
C LEU A 51 -3.12 -10.64 7.60
N ASP A 52 -2.79 -9.52 8.23
CA ASP A 52 -3.09 -9.22 9.64
C ASP A 52 -4.26 -8.24 9.70
N LEU A 53 -5.40 -8.70 10.19
CA LEU A 53 -6.61 -7.89 10.31
C LEU A 53 -6.77 -7.23 11.68
N ARG A 54 -5.82 -7.43 12.60
CA ARG A 54 -5.84 -6.79 13.91
C ARG A 54 -5.57 -5.29 13.76
N PRO A 55 -6.13 -4.44 14.65
CA PRO A 55 -5.88 -3.01 14.64
C PRO A 55 -4.38 -2.65 14.58
N PRO A 56 -4.00 -1.51 13.96
CA PRO A 56 -2.60 -1.09 13.84
C PRO A 56 -1.97 -0.62 15.16
N ASP A 57 -2.78 -0.45 16.21
CA ASP A 57 -2.41 0.08 17.52
C ASP A 57 -2.42 -0.95 18.66
N VAL A 58 -2.42 -2.24 18.32
CA VAL A 58 -2.20 -3.30 19.33
C VAL A 58 -0.79 -3.22 19.90
N LEU A 59 -0.63 -3.53 21.19
CA LEU A 59 0.62 -3.35 21.92
C LEU A 59 1.81 -4.11 21.30
N ASP A 60 1.59 -5.31 20.77
CA ASP A 60 2.62 -6.11 20.07
C ASP A 60 3.25 -5.38 18.87
N LYS A 61 2.54 -4.42 18.27
CA LYS A 61 3.00 -3.64 17.12
C LYS A 61 3.66 -2.31 17.53
N ARG A 62 3.70 -2.00 18.83
CA ARG A 62 4.35 -0.81 19.37
C ARG A 62 5.86 -0.99 19.32
N VAL A 63 6.54 -0.11 18.61
CA VAL A 63 8.00 -0.18 18.40
C VAL A 63 8.76 0.79 19.29
N ASN A 64 8.12 1.85 19.77
CA ASN A 64 8.73 2.83 20.65
C ASN A 64 7.67 3.59 21.44
N GLN A 65 8.06 4.10 22.61
CA GLN A 65 7.31 5.05 23.40
C GLN A 65 8.28 6.16 23.83
N ASP A 66 7.94 7.41 23.53
CA ASP A 66 8.82 8.56 23.75
C ASP A 66 8.03 9.84 24.04
N MET A 67 8.73 10.87 24.53
CA MET A 67 8.18 12.20 24.74
C MET A 67 8.54 13.12 23.57
N VAL A 68 7.56 13.42 22.71
CA VAL A 68 7.76 14.34 21.58
C VAL A 68 7.25 15.72 21.95
N GLY A 69 8.16 16.59 22.38
CA GLY A 69 7.83 17.89 22.96
C GLY A 69 7.15 17.70 24.32
N TRP A 70 5.88 18.09 24.45
CA TRP A 70 5.09 17.92 25.69
C TRP A 70 4.01 16.83 25.57
N TRP A 71 4.22 15.86 24.69
CA TRP A 71 3.27 14.78 24.40
C TRP A 71 3.90 13.42 24.64
N ASN A 72 3.26 12.60 25.47
CA ASN A 72 3.55 11.17 25.54
C ASN A 72 3.14 10.57 24.20
N THR A 73 4.06 9.86 23.56
CA THR A 73 3.91 9.44 22.17
C THR A 73 4.24 7.96 22.01
N ASP A 74 3.27 7.19 21.56
CA ASP A 74 3.46 5.80 21.14
C ASP A 74 3.63 5.72 19.62
N PHE A 75 4.62 4.94 19.19
CA PHE A 75 4.88 4.65 17.78
C PHE A 75 4.59 3.19 17.48
N PHE A 76 3.80 2.95 16.44
CA PHE A 76 3.44 1.61 15.98
C PHE A 76 3.88 1.39 14.54
N VAL A 77 4.30 0.17 14.24
CA VAL A 77 4.62 -0.28 12.88
C VAL A 77 3.88 -1.58 12.62
N ASP A 78 2.97 -1.56 11.66
CA ASP A 78 2.07 -2.66 11.36
C ASP A 78 2.34 -3.23 9.95
N PRO A 79 3.20 -4.26 9.80
CA PRO A 79 3.41 -4.95 8.54
C PRO A 79 2.29 -5.94 8.25
N TRP A 80 1.09 -5.42 7.96
CA TRP A 80 -0.13 -6.21 7.91
C TRP A 80 -0.37 -6.98 6.60
N PHE A 81 0.25 -6.56 5.49
CA PHE A 81 0.00 -7.16 4.16
C PHE A 81 1.29 -7.63 3.50
N THR A 82 1.28 -8.84 2.96
CA THR A 82 2.26 -9.29 1.96
C THR A 82 1.58 -10.21 0.97
N LEU A 83 1.69 -9.90 -0.32
CA LEU A 83 1.27 -10.73 -1.43
C LEU A 83 2.49 -11.09 -2.27
N GLU A 84 2.72 -12.37 -2.46
CA GLU A 84 3.84 -12.92 -3.24
C GLU A 84 3.31 -13.89 -4.27
N THR A 85 3.77 -13.76 -5.51
CA THR A 85 3.39 -14.67 -6.59
C THR A 85 4.44 -14.69 -7.70
N ARG A 86 4.33 -15.67 -8.59
CA ARG A 86 5.07 -15.73 -9.85
C ARG A 86 4.10 -15.48 -11.01
N LEU A 87 4.47 -14.53 -11.88
CA LEU A 87 3.72 -14.23 -13.09
C LEU A 87 4.09 -15.19 -14.23
N ALA A 88 3.28 -15.22 -15.28
CA ALA A 88 3.44 -16.10 -16.44
C ALA A 88 4.78 -15.93 -17.17
N ASP A 89 5.40 -14.74 -17.10
CA ASP A 89 6.73 -14.46 -17.63
C ASP A 89 7.89 -15.03 -16.77
N GLY A 90 7.56 -15.61 -15.61
CA GLY A 90 8.48 -16.14 -14.62
C GLY A 90 9.01 -15.12 -13.62
N ALA A 91 8.56 -13.86 -13.68
CA ALA A 91 8.94 -12.83 -12.73
C ALA A 91 8.28 -13.09 -11.37
N PHE A 92 9.05 -12.91 -10.29
CA PHE A 92 8.53 -13.03 -8.93
C PHE A 92 8.13 -11.65 -8.43
N VAL A 93 6.84 -11.46 -8.15
CA VAL A 93 6.27 -10.22 -7.65
C VAL A 93 6.03 -10.33 -6.15
N ARG A 94 6.39 -9.28 -5.43
CA ARG A 94 6.07 -9.10 -4.01
C ARG A 94 5.49 -7.70 -3.80
N ILE A 95 4.27 -7.65 -3.28
CA ILE A 95 3.59 -6.43 -2.83
C ILE A 95 3.50 -6.48 -1.31
N ARG A 96 3.91 -5.40 -0.64
CA ARG A 96 3.90 -5.30 0.83
C ARG A 96 3.30 -3.97 1.26
N MET A 97 2.42 -4.01 2.25
CA MET A 97 1.91 -2.80 2.91
C MET A 97 2.38 -2.79 4.37
N VAL A 98 2.85 -1.62 4.82
CA VAL A 98 3.19 -1.37 6.21
C VAL A 98 2.54 -0.07 6.65
N GLU A 99 1.71 -0.12 7.68
CA GLU A 99 1.16 1.08 8.31
C GLU A 99 2.08 1.57 9.41
N ARG A 100 2.19 2.88 9.54
CA ARG A 100 2.88 3.54 10.64
C ARG A 100 1.92 4.48 11.32
N LEU A 101 1.78 4.31 12.62
CA LEU A 101 0.84 5.06 13.43
C LEU A 101 1.58 5.70 14.60
N GLN A 102 1.23 6.96 14.85
CA GLN A 102 1.69 7.71 16.00
C GLN A 102 0.46 8.15 16.79
N LYS A 103 0.37 7.69 18.04
CA LYS A 103 -0.61 8.17 19.02
C LYS A 103 0.09 9.11 19.98
N ARG A 104 -0.49 10.28 20.22
CA ARG A 104 0.04 11.27 21.15
C ARG A 104 -1.02 11.59 22.18
N GLU A 105 -0.65 11.64 23.44
CA GLU A 105 -1.52 12.06 24.52
C GLU A 105 -0.83 13.09 25.42
N ARG A 106 -1.65 13.96 26.00
CA ARG A 106 -1.22 14.92 27.02
C ARG A 106 -2.36 15.12 28.01
N SER A 107 -2.06 14.92 29.28
CA SER A 107 -3.01 15.13 30.37
C SER A 107 -2.62 16.37 31.17
N LYS A 108 -3.60 17.14 31.63
CA LYS A 108 -3.42 18.26 32.55
C LYS A 108 -4.49 18.21 33.63
N THR A 109 -4.08 18.32 34.89
CA THR A 109 -4.96 18.40 36.05
C THR A 109 -5.16 19.86 36.44
N SER A 110 -6.40 20.29 36.66
CA SER A 110 -6.73 21.64 37.14
C SER A 110 -6.59 21.76 38.66
N ALA A 111 -6.56 22.99 39.18
CA ALA A 111 -6.52 23.25 40.63
C ALA A 111 -7.70 22.61 41.39
N SER A 112 -8.85 22.43 40.73
CA SER A 112 -10.02 21.70 41.25
C SER A 112 -9.90 20.16 41.19
N GLY A 113 -8.73 19.63 40.85
CA GLY A 113 -8.47 18.18 40.75
C GLY A 113 -8.97 17.50 39.46
N LYS A 114 -9.65 18.22 38.55
CA LYS A 114 -10.16 17.63 37.30
C LYS A 114 -9.02 17.43 36.29
N THR A 115 -8.85 16.20 35.81
CA THR A 115 -7.88 15.86 34.76
C THR A 115 -8.54 15.93 33.38
N LYS A 116 -7.90 16.65 32.45
CA LYS A 116 -8.27 16.70 31.03
C LYS A 116 -7.18 16.08 30.18
N THR A 117 -7.54 15.14 29.32
CA THR A 117 -6.63 14.48 28.38
C THR A 117 -6.92 14.95 26.96
N LYS A 118 -5.88 15.35 26.24
CA LYS A 118 -5.93 15.63 24.81
C LYS A 118 -5.18 14.53 24.07
N THR A 119 -5.76 14.03 22.99
CA THR A 119 -5.13 13.01 22.14
C THR A 119 -4.97 13.50 20.71
N LYS A 120 -3.96 13.00 20.01
CA LYS A 120 -3.75 13.21 18.56
C LYS A 120 -3.32 11.90 17.92
N ARG A 121 -3.77 11.68 16.68
CA ARG A 121 -3.39 10.53 15.85
C ARG A 121 -2.75 11.03 14.57
N LYS A 122 -1.62 10.44 14.17
CA LYS A 122 -0.99 10.66 12.87
C LYS A 122 -0.56 9.32 12.29
N GLY A 123 -1.14 8.96 11.15
CA GLY A 123 -0.82 7.72 10.44
C GLY A 123 -0.39 7.97 9.01
N PHE A 124 0.25 6.96 8.42
CA PHE A 124 0.46 6.84 6.98
C PHE A 124 0.74 5.37 6.64
N ALA A 125 0.55 5.01 5.38
CA ALA A 125 0.88 3.69 4.88
C ALA A 125 2.05 3.73 3.90
N ARG A 126 2.86 2.68 3.89
CA ARG A 126 3.94 2.44 2.94
C ARG A 126 3.62 1.23 2.10
N LEU A 127 3.45 1.46 0.81
CA LEU A 127 3.26 0.43 -0.18
C LEU A 127 4.59 0.17 -0.89
N GLU A 128 5.04 -1.08 -0.91
CA GLU A 128 6.23 -1.50 -1.63
C GLU A 128 5.83 -2.56 -2.66
N VAL A 129 6.19 -2.31 -3.93
CA VAL A 129 6.06 -3.29 -5.01
C VAL A 129 7.46 -3.63 -5.49
N SER A 130 7.78 -4.91 -5.51
CA SER A 130 9.07 -5.40 -5.98
C SER A 130 8.90 -6.55 -6.94
N VAL A 131 9.70 -6.54 -8.00
CA VAL A 131 9.75 -7.58 -9.02
C VAL A 131 11.17 -8.10 -9.09
N ARG A 132 11.31 -9.41 -9.02
CA ARG A 132 12.57 -10.11 -9.25
C ARG A 132 12.50 -10.84 -10.59
N VAL A 133 13.55 -10.68 -11.37
CA VAL A 133 13.69 -11.25 -12.71
C VAL A 133 15.04 -11.94 -12.84
N LYS A 134 15.14 -12.87 -13.80
CA LYS A 134 16.39 -13.49 -14.21
C LYS A 134 17.30 -12.43 -14.88
N PRO A 135 18.49 -12.10 -14.31
CA PRO A 135 19.36 -11.06 -14.85
C PRO A 135 19.75 -11.26 -16.31
N GLU A 136 19.87 -12.52 -16.75
CA GLU A 136 20.26 -12.90 -18.11
C GLU A 136 19.26 -12.39 -19.16
N ARG A 137 17.98 -12.25 -18.78
CA ARG A 137 16.92 -11.74 -19.67
C ARG A 137 16.89 -10.21 -19.74
N TYR A 138 17.53 -9.53 -18.79
CA TYR A 138 17.46 -8.08 -18.61
C TYR A 138 18.86 -7.49 -18.34
N PRO A 139 19.80 -7.61 -19.29
CA PRO A 139 21.17 -7.15 -19.10
C PRO A 139 21.22 -5.62 -18.90
N GLY A 140 22.03 -5.17 -17.95
CA GLY A 140 22.24 -3.75 -17.65
C GLY A 140 21.11 -3.08 -16.88
N LEU A 141 20.18 -3.85 -16.29
CA LEU A 141 19.05 -3.33 -15.51
C LEU A 141 19.54 -2.41 -14.37
N GLU A 142 20.60 -2.79 -13.66
CA GLU A 142 21.20 -2.04 -12.56
C GLU A 142 21.58 -0.59 -12.90
N ARG A 143 21.86 -0.31 -14.18
CA ARG A 143 22.23 1.02 -14.67
C ARG A 143 21.03 1.93 -14.93
N LEU A 144 19.80 1.41 -14.82
CA LEU A 144 18.59 2.14 -15.19
C LEU A 144 17.89 2.83 -14.03
N LYS A 145 18.56 3.08 -12.89
CA LYS A 145 17.94 3.75 -11.73
C LYS A 145 17.27 5.07 -12.11
N VAL A 146 17.98 5.97 -12.81
CA VAL A 146 17.44 7.28 -13.21
C VAL A 146 16.23 7.13 -14.12
N ARG A 147 16.30 6.23 -15.11
CA ARG A 147 15.18 5.95 -16.01
C ARG A 147 14.00 5.31 -15.28
N ALA A 148 14.24 4.42 -14.32
CA ALA A 148 13.20 3.81 -13.51
C ALA A 148 12.46 4.85 -12.67
N THR A 149 13.19 5.80 -12.07
CA THR A 149 12.58 6.94 -11.38
C THR A 149 11.75 7.78 -12.33
N ALA A 150 12.28 8.16 -13.50
CA ALA A 150 11.56 8.99 -14.47
C ALA A 150 10.33 8.30 -15.10
N ALA A 151 10.40 6.98 -15.27
CA ALA A 151 9.30 6.15 -15.79
C ALA A 151 8.22 5.85 -14.74
N THR A 152 8.49 6.13 -13.46
CA THR A 152 7.52 5.85 -12.40
C THR A 152 6.30 6.76 -12.55
N ARG A 153 5.13 6.14 -12.69
CA ARG A 153 3.84 6.81 -12.69
C ARG A 153 3.10 6.45 -11.41
N LEU A 154 2.65 7.45 -10.66
CA LEU A 154 1.84 7.31 -9.46
C LEU A 154 0.62 8.23 -9.54
N PRO A 155 -0.45 7.95 -8.76
CA PRO A 155 -1.53 8.92 -8.55
C PRO A 155 -0.99 10.24 -8.00
N ARG A 156 -1.62 11.37 -8.34
CA ARG A 156 -1.11 12.73 -8.07
C ARG A 156 -0.76 13.02 -6.61
N LYS A 157 -1.50 12.43 -5.66
CA LYS A 157 -1.34 12.66 -4.21
C LYS A 157 -0.35 11.70 -3.54
N VAL A 158 0.08 10.66 -4.26
CA VAL A 158 0.94 9.61 -3.71
C VAL A 158 2.40 9.97 -3.94
N GLU A 159 3.17 9.98 -2.86
CA GLU A 159 4.59 10.32 -2.90
C GLU A 159 5.44 9.07 -3.14
N LEU A 160 6.39 9.17 -4.08
CA LEU A 160 7.41 8.13 -4.30
C LEU A 160 8.53 8.27 -3.26
N GLU A 161 8.58 7.40 -2.25
CA GLU A 161 9.64 7.43 -1.23
C GLU A 161 10.96 6.82 -1.74
N ARG A 162 10.90 5.78 -2.58
CA ARG A 162 12.12 5.03 -2.96
C ARG A 162 12.00 4.27 -4.27
N VAL A 163 13.08 4.29 -5.04
CA VAL A 163 13.34 3.38 -6.17
C VAL A 163 14.63 2.61 -5.90
N ARG A 164 14.59 1.29 -6.03
CA ARG A 164 15.79 0.44 -6.01
C ARG A 164 15.85 -0.38 -7.27
N VAL A 165 17.04 -0.45 -7.85
CA VAL A 165 17.34 -1.16 -9.08
C VAL A 165 18.62 -1.95 -8.87
N ALA A 166 18.59 -3.22 -9.24
CA ALA A 166 19.71 -4.15 -9.22
C ALA A 166 19.56 -5.11 -10.42
N ALA A 167 20.60 -5.89 -10.72
CA ALA A 167 20.67 -6.71 -11.94
C ALA A 167 19.44 -7.63 -12.14
N GLY A 168 18.89 -8.18 -11.06
CA GLY A 168 17.70 -9.05 -11.09
C GLY A 168 16.52 -8.54 -10.27
N ARG A 169 16.49 -7.26 -9.87
CA ARG A 169 15.43 -6.75 -8.98
C ARG A 169 15.14 -5.28 -9.22
N LEU A 170 13.86 -4.96 -9.35
CA LEU A 170 13.33 -3.61 -9.27
C LEU A 170 12.37 -3.50 -8.09
N SER A 171 12.40 -2.41 -7.34
CA SER A 171 11.37 -2.13 -6.33
C SER A 171 11.06 -0.66 -6.24
N LEU A 172 9.77 -0.36 -6.11
CA LEU A 172 9.23 0.96 -5.85
C LEU A 172 8.61 0.96 -4.45
N ARG A 173 8.76 2.07 -3.73
CA ARG A 173 8.07 2.32 -2.46
C ARG A 173 7.37 3.66 -2.51
N ALA A 174 6.09 3.66 -2.18
CA ALA A 174 5.25 4.83 -2.15
C ALA A 174 4.67 5.06 -0.74
N ARG A 175 4.41 6.33 -0.42
CA ARG A 175 3.74 6.77 0.80
C ARG A 175 2.31 7.17 0.48
N LEU A 176 1.38 6.61 1.23
CA LEU A 176 -0.05 6.90 1.18
C LEU A 176 -0.50 7.47 2.54
N SER A 177 -1.58 8.23 2.55
CA SER A 177 -2.28 8.68 3.76
C SER A 177 -2.83 7.51 4.60
N ASP A 178 -3.15 7.76 5.88
CA ASP A 178 -3.80 6.77 6.79
C ASP A 178 -5.23 6.41 6.33
N GLU A 179 -5.85 7.32 5.58
CA GLU A 179 -7.21 7.22 5.06
C GLU A 179 -7.25 6.60 3.66
N TRP A 180 -6.26 5.80 3.27
CA TRP A 180 -6.24 5.12 1.97
C TRP A 180 -7.46 4.20 1.79
N VAL A 181 -7.75 3.81 0.55
CA VAL A 181 -8.84 2.89 0.18
C VAL A 181 -8.36 1.87 -0.86
N ALA A 182 -9.12 0.80 -1.06
CA ALA A 182 -8.92 -0.13 -2.17
C ALA A 182 -10.20 -0.18 -3.01
N ARG A 183 -10.12 0.23 -4.29
CA ARG A 183 -11.27 0.23 -5.20
C ARG A 183 -11.08 -0.80 -6.32
N PRO A 184 -12.10 -1.61 -6.65
CA PRO A 184 -12.00 -2.58 -7.73
C PRO A 184 -11.89 -1.90 -9.10
N GLY A 185 -12.65 -0.83 -9.33
CA GLY A 185 -12.70 -0.08 -10.59
C GLY A 185 -12.39 1.41 -10.47
N ARG A 186 -12.49 2.11 -11.61
CA ARG A 186 -12.44 3.57 -11.70
C ARG A 186 -13.81 4.09 -11.28
N GLU A 187 -13.99 4.39 -10.00
CA GLU A 187 -15.21 5.09 -9.56
C GLU A 187 -15.23 6.48 -10.19
N THR A 188 -16.23 6.71 -11.03
CA THR A 188 -16.75 8.04 -11.34
C THR A 188 -17.25 8.61 -10.02
N GLY A 189 -16.63 9.68 -9.53
CA GLY A 189 -17.03 10.27 -8.25
C GLY A 189 -18.51 10.63 -8.23
N ASP A 190 -19.09 10.69 -7.02
CA ASP A 190 -20.48 11.09 -6.78
C ASP A 190 -20.85 12.32 -7.63
N PRO A 191 -21.79 12.22 -8.59
CA PRO A 191 -22.10 13.30 -9.52
C PRO A 191 -22.43 14.62 -8.81
N GLU A 192 -23.06 14.52 -7.64
CA GLU A 192 -23.68 15.66 -6.93
C GLU A 192 -22.74 16.42 -5.99
N ALA A 193 -21.59 15.85 -5.61
CA ALA A 193 -20.67 16.55 -4.72
C ALA A 193 -19.98 17.74 -5.45
N PRO A 194 -19.93 18.96 -4.85
CA PRO A 194 -19.20 20.08 -5.43
C PRO A 194 -17.71 19.74 -5.66
N ALA A 195 -17.15 20.18 -6.79
CA ALA A 195 -15.79 19.81 -7.23
C ALA A 195 -14.69 20.08 -6.18
N PHE A 196 -14.87 21.09 -5.34
CA PHE A 196 -13.93 21.42 -4.27
C PHE A 196 -13.94 20.35 -3.15
N TRP A 197 -15.11 19.84 -2.76
CA TRP A 197 -15.23 18.77 -1.78
C TRP A 197 -14.77 17.42 -2.35
N LYS A 198 -15.03 17.16 -3.64
CA LYS A 198 -14.55 15.95 -4.35
C LYS A 198 -13.04 15.76 -4.22
N ASN A 199 -12.26 16.81 -4.49
CA ASN A 199 -10.80 16.75 -4.40
C ASN A 199 -10.29 16.64 -2.96
N ALA A 200 -10.96 17.27 -1.98
CA ALA A 200 -10.57 17.19 -0.57
C ALA A 200 -10.87 15.81 0.05
N LEU A 201 -11.93 15.14 -0.41
CA LEU A 201 -12.37 13.82 0.06
C LEU A 201 -11.75 12.65 -0.72
N GLU A 202 -11.07 12.91 -1.84
CA GLU A 202 -10.45 11.85 -2.64
C GLU A 202 -9.28 11.20 -1.87
N LYS A 203 -9.59 10.05 -1.26
CA LYS A 203 -8.68 9.16 -0.55
C LYS A 203 -7.67 8.51 -1.50
N ASP A 204 -6.47 8.24 -1.01
CA ASP A 204 -5.45 7.55 -1.81
C ASP A 204 -5.88 6.11 -2.11
N ASP A 205 -5.93 5.73 -3.38
CA ASP A 205 -6.26 4.38 -3.79
C ASP A 205 -5.00 3.49 -3.80
N ALA A 206 -4.88 2.64 -2.78
CA ALA A 206 -3.76 1.72 -2.63
C ALA A 206 -3.73 0.64 -3.72
N SER A 207 -4.91 0.19 -4.19
CA SER A 207 -4.97 -0.84 -5.23
C SER A 207 -4.45 -0.27 -6.53
N ARG A 208 -4.92 0.92 -6.93
CA ARG A 208 -4.47 1.64 -8.13
C ARG A 208 -2.99 1.99 -8.05
N THR A 209 -2.52 2.43 -6.89
CA THR A 209 -1.11 2.75 -6.65
C THR A 209 -0.23 1.52 -6.88
N ALA A 210 -0.57 0.35 -6.31
CA ALA A 210 0.18 -0.89 -6.52
C ALA A 210 0.21 -1.29 -8.00
N THR A 211 -0.92 -1.20 -8.71
CA THR A 211 -1.00 -1.52 -10.14
C THR A 211 -0.13 -0.57 -10.97
N MET A 212 -0.21 0.74 -10.74
CA MET A 212 0.61 1.72 -11.46
C MET A 212 2.11 1.55 -11.17
N MET A 213 2.47 1.22 -9.92
CA MET A 213 3.84 0.86 -9.57
C MET A 213 4.28 -0.36 -10.39
N LEU A 214 3.52 -1.45 -10.37
CA LEU A 214 3.84 -2.68 -11.12
C LEU A 214 4.01 -2.40 -12.62
N LEU A 215 3.08 -1.67 -13.23
CA LEU A 215 3.15 -1.29 -14.65
C LEU A 215 4.40 -0.43 -14.95
N SER A 216 4.75 0.49 -14.05
CA SER A 216 5.97 1.30 -14.17
C SER A 216 7.23 0.42 -14.14
N ILE A 217 7.26 -0.61 -13.28
CA ILE A 217 8.33 -1.60 -13.25
C ILE A 217 8.43 -2.32 -14.60
N TYR A 218 7.29 -2.79 -15.11
CA TYR A 218 7.21 -3.50 -16.39
C TYR A 218 7.61 -2.63 -17.59
N GLN A 219 7.33 -1.34 -17.56
CA GLN A 219 7.79 -0.41 -18.59
C GLN A 219 9.32 -0.35 -18.66
N VAL A 220 10.01 -0.34 -17.51
CA VAL A 220 11.48 -0.38 -17.43
C VAL A 220 12.01 -1.72 -17.93
N LEU A 221 11.41 -2.84 -17.50
CA LEU A 221 11.80 -4.18 -17.93
C LEU A 221 11.62 -4.37 -19.45
N GLY A 222 10.51 -3.88 -20.00
CA GLY A 222 10.25 -3.90 -21.45
C GLY A 222 11.29 -3.10 -22.24
N TYR A 223 11.74 -1.96 -21.70
CA TYR A 223 12.82 -1.18 -22.31
C TYR A 223 14.15 -1.95 -22.33
N THR A 224 14.56 -2.57 -21.23
CA THR A 224 15.79 -3.40 -21.20
C THR A 224 15.76 -4.53 -22.21
N ARG A 225 14.64 -5.26 -22.29
CA ARG A 225 14.48 -6.39 -23.20
C ARG A 225 14.56 -5.96 -24.67
N ARG A 226 13.93 -4.83 -25.02
CA ARG A 226 14.01 -4.26 -26.39
C ARG A 226 15.43 -3.82 -26.75
N ARG A 227 16.13 -3.17 -25.82
CA ARG A 227 17.52 -2.74 -26.03
C ARG A 227 18.45 -3.93 -26.25
N ALA A 228 18.34 -4.97 -25.44
CA ALA A 228 19.13 -6.20 -25.58
C ALA A 228 18.90 -6.87 -26.95
N LYS A 229 17.63 -6.96 -27.40
CA LYS A 229 17.28 -7.51 -28.72
C LYS A 229 17.92 -6.71 -29.87
N LEU A 230 17.91 -5.37 -29.78
CA LEU A 230 18.53 -4.50 -30.79
C LEU A 230 20.05 -4.63 -30.82
N GLN A 231 20.70 -4.74 -29.67
CA GLN A 231 22.15 -4.94 -29.59
C GLN A 231 22.57 -6.29 -30.19
N ALA A 232 21.84 -7.36 -29.87
CA ALA A 232 22.09 -8.68 -30.46
C ALA A 232 21.90 -8.69 -31.99
N ALA A 233 20.91 -7.95 -32.51
CA ALA A 233 20.67 -7.85 -33.96
C ALA A 233 21.78 -7.06 -34.68
N ARG A 234 22.38 -6.05 -34.04
CA ARG A 234 23.52 -5.30 -34.60
C ARG A 234 24.80 -6.12 -34.62
N GLY A 235 25.14 -6.80 -33.52
CA GLY A 235 26.33 -7.64 -33.47
C GLY A 235 26.34 -8.77 -34.51
N ARG A 236 25.17 -9.32 -34.87
CA ARG A 236 25.05 -10.31 -35.96
C ARG A 236 25.25 -9.74 -37.36
N ARG A 237 25.04 -8.44 -37.56
CA ARG A 237 25.24 -7.78 -38.87
C ARG A 237 26.69 -7.35 -39.08
N GLU A 238 27.45 -7.16 -38.00
CA GLU A 238 28.87 -6.81 -38.05
C GLU A 238 29.78 -8.05 -38.14
N SER A 239 29.23 -9.24 -37.88
CA SER A 239 29.94 -10.53 -37.94
C SER A 239 29.72 -11.33 -39.23
N VAL A 240 29.10 -10.71 -40.25
CA VAL A 240 28.87 -11.26 -41.60
C VAL A 240 29.56 -10.34 -42.59
#